data_AF-A0A674JGH5-F1
#
_entry.id   AF-A0A674JGH5-F1
#
_cell.length_a   1.000
_cell.length_b   1.000
_cell.length_c   1.000
_cell.angle_alpha   90.00
_cell.angle_beta   90.00
_cell.angle_gamma   90.00
#
_symmetry.space_group_name_H-M   'P 1'
#
loop_
_entity.id
_entity.type
_entity.pdbx_description
1 polymer ?
#
loop_
_entity_poly.entity_id
_entity_poly.type
_entity_poly.pdbx_seq_one_letter_code
_entity_poly.pdbx_strand_id
1 'polypeptide(L)'
;LVYPYDFRLTEKEKTNICYLSFPDSYSGGLGDTQFSFRLRQSGGQRNTHFGDDGEYNREAPLTLQSLVLVSRLPYVNLFQSLLQLIAPEYFDKLEPCLEAGIYTSYKIFLHKDKTLIKRLLKGIQRKRPSEVQSALLRRHLLELTQSFIIPLEHYIASLMPLQRAITPWKNPPQIRPFRQEDFMKTLEHAGPQLTCVLKGDWLGLYRRFFKSPNFDGWYRQRHKEMTQKLEALHLEAICEANIVAWMKDKSEVEIVDLVLKLREKLIRARCHHLPVKEETLQRVGLYIETIIGSLPEDLQTVLHHH
;
A
#
# COMPACT_ATOMS: atom_id res chain seq x y z
N LEU A 1 -23.93 15.45 -23.52
CA LEU A 1 -24.22 16.13 -22.23
C LEU A 1 -22.91 16.47 -21.52
N VAL A 2 -22.82 17.57 -20.76
CA VAL A 2 -21.66 17.88 -19.90
C VAL A 2 -22.17 18.20 -18.50
N TYR A 3 -21.64 17.50 -17.49
CA TYR A 3 -21.91 17.75 -16.07
C TYR A 3 -20.60 18.05 -15.33
N PRO A 4 -20.58 19.01 -14.40
CA PRO A 4 -21.69 19.91 -14.03
C PRO A 4 -21.94 20.99 -15.10
N TYR A 5 -23.19 21.48 -15.19
CA TYR A 5 -23.65 22.36 -16.27
C TYR A 5 -22.92 23.72 -16.35
N ASP A 6 -22.27 24.14 -15.27
CA ASP A 6 -21.46 25.35 -15.19
C ASP A 6 -20.05 25.19 -15.78
N PHE A 7 -19.64 23.95 -16.08
CA PHE A 7 -18.35 23.66 -16.67
C PHE A 7 -18.37 23.82 -18.20
N ARG A 8 -17.56 24.74 -18.72
CA ARG A 8 -17.46 25.02 -20.16
C ARG A 8 -16.23 24.37 -20.78
N LEU A 9 -16.44 23.33 -21.59
CA LEU A 9 -15.44 22.80 -22.51
C LEU A 9 -15.38 23.67 -23.77
N THR A 10 -14.18 23.85 -24.32
CA THR A 10 -14.02 24.45 -25.66
C THR A 10 -14.59 23.53 -26.74
N GLU A 11 -15.00 24.08 -27.88
CA GLU A 11 -15.49 23.25 -29.01
C GLU A 11 -14.47 22.20 -29.44
N LYS A 12 -13.19 22.58 -29.47
CA LYS A 12 -12.08 21.65 -29.76
C LYS A 12 -11.98 20.51 -28.74
N GLU A 13 -12.16 20.79 -27.45
CA GLU A 13 -12.16 19.75 -26.42
C GLU A 13 -13.37 18.84 -26.54
N LYS A 14 -14.55 19.37 -26.85
CA LYS A 14 -15.75 18.55 -27.12
C LYS A 14 -15.52 17.61 -28.29
N THR A 15 -15.04 18.13 -29.42
CA THR A 15 -14.74 17.32 -30.61
C THR A 15 -13.70 16.24 -30.31
N ASN A 16 -12.62 16.58 -29.62
CA ASN A 16 -11.59 15.62 -29.22
C ASN A 16 -12.15 14.53 -28.30
N ILE A 17 -12.96 14.90 -27.31
CA ILE A 17 -13.58 13.93 -26.41
C ILE A 17 -14.51 13.02 -27.20
N CYS A 18 -15.37 13.54 -28.06
CA CYS A 18 -16.28 12.74 -28.88
C CYS A 18 -15.53 11.74 -29.76
N TYR A 19 -14.46 12.18 -30.45
CA TYR A 19 -13.65 11.31 -31.29
C TYR A 19 -12.96 10.21 -30.48
N LEU A 20 -12.42 10.55 -29.31
CA LEU A 20 -11.74 9.59 -28.43
C LEU A 20 -12.71 8.70 -27.64
N SER A 21 -14.02 8.98 -27.64
CA SER A 21 -15.01 8.20 -26.89
C SER A 21 -15.39 6.90 -27.56
N PHE A 22 -15.04 6.73 -28.85
CA PHE A 22 -15.28 5.53 -29.62
C PHE A 22 -13.93 5.03 -30.16
N PRO A 23 -13.44 3.86 -29.73
CA PRO A 23 -12.19 3.32 -30.24
C PRO A 23 -12.36 2.93 -31.72
N ASP A 24 -11.31 3.15 -32.52
CA ASP A 24 -11.30 2.78 -33.94
C ASP A 24 -11.67 1.29 -34.10
N SER A 25 -12.52 0.99 -35.09
CA SER A 25 -13.33 -0.24 -35.26
C SER A 25 -12.55 -1.55 -35.52
N TYR A 26 -11.29 -1.67 -35.09
CA TYR A 26 -10.44 -2.85 -35.31
C TYR A 26 -10.47 -3.89 -34.18
N SER A 27 -11.13 -3.61 -33.06
CA SER A 27 -11.36 -4.59 -32.00
C SER A 27 -12.77 -5.18 -32.12
N GLY A 28 -12.88 -6.40 -32.65
CA GLY A 28 -14.14 -7.16 -32.71
C GLY A 28 -14.66 -7.65 -31.36
N GLY A 29 -14.78 -6.76 -30.37
CA GLY A 29 -15.36 -7.06 -29.07
C GLY A 29 -16.86 -6.77 -29.06
N LEU A 30 -17.68 -7.80 -28.84
CA LEU A 30 -19.09 -7.64 -28.47
C LEU A 30 -19.17 -7.31 -26.97
N GLY A 31 -19.75 -6.15 -26.61
CA GLY A 31 -20.08 -5.78 -25.22
C GLY A 31 -19.62 -4.38 -24.80
N ASP A 32 -19.84 -4.06 -23.52
CA ASP A 32 -19.44 -2.78 -22.92
C ASP A 32 -17.91 -2.62 -22.92
N THR A 33 -17.41 -1.66 -23.69
CA THR A 33 -15.97 -1.37 -23.76
C THR A 33 -15.59 -0.28 -22.76
N GLN A 34 -14.65 -0.59 -21.86
CA GLN A 34 -14.04 0.40 -20.97
C GLN A 34 -12.58 0.63 -21.34
N PHE A 35 -12.23 1.89 -21.56
CA PHE A 35 -10.86 2.29 -21.88
C PHE A 35 -10.58 3.69 -21.37
N SER A 36 -9.30 4.05 -21.32
CA SER A 36 -8.85 5.37 -20.86
C SER A 36 -8.02 6.03 -21.95
N PHE A 37 -8.31 7.28 -22.25
CA PHE A 37 -7.52 8.10 -23.14
C PHE A 37 -6.98 9.34 -22.42
N ARG A 38 -5.91 9.93 -22.97
CA ARG A 38 -5.33 11.18 -22.48
C ARG A 38 -5.56 12.26 -23.51
N LEU A 39 -6.11 13.40 -23.08
CA LEU A 39 -6.27 14.58 -23.90
C LEU A 39 -5.37 15.70 -23.38
N ARG A 40 -4.74 16.47 -24.28
CA ARG A 40 -3.96 17.65 -23.92
C ARG A 40 -4.91 18.83 -23.75
N GLN A 41 -4.77 19.57 -22.64
CA GLN A 41 -5.49 20.83 -22.46
C GLN A 41 -5.02 21.82 -23.54
N SER A 42 -5.95 22.36 -24.32
CA SER A 42 -5.60 23.25 -25.43
C SER A 42 -5.19 24.62 -24.90
N GLY A 43 -3.88 24.86 -24.77
CA GLY A 43 -3.28 26.17 -24.60
C GLY A 43 -2.69 26.66 -25.91
N GLY A 44 -3.50 27.26 -26.78
CA GLY A 44 -3.01 27.89 -28.01
C GLY A 44 -4.05 27.91 -29.13
N GLN A 45 -4.39 29.11 -29.60
CA GLN A 45 -5.16 29.29 -30.84
C GLN A 45 -4.41 28.66 -32.01
N ARG A 46 -5.04 27.69 -32.65
CA ARG A 46 -4.79 27.35 -34.05
C ARG A 46 -6.14 27.20 -34.71
N ASN A 47 -6.49 28.18 -35.56
CA ASN A 47 -7.56 28.07 -36.53
C ASN A 47 -7.22 26.89 -37.45
N THR A 48 -8.05 25.86 -37.41
CA THR A 48 -8.21 24.92 -38.50
C THR A 48 -9.67 24.99 -38.88
N HIS A 49 -9.95 25.61 -40.03
CA HIS A 49 -11.24 25.46 -40.71
C HIS A 49 -11.46 23.96 -40.93
N PHE A 50 -12.31 23.35 -40.12
CA PHE A 50 -12.91 22.06 -40.44
C PHE A 50 -14.29 22.36 -41.02
N GLY A 51 -14.47 21.87 -42.24
CA GLY A 51 -15.71 21.97 -42.98
C GLY A 51 -16.87 21.33 -42.22
N ASP A 52 -18.05 21.77 -42.61
CA ASP A 52 -19.35 21.31 -42.16
C ASP A 52 -19.51 19.79 -42.40
N ASP A 53 -19.22 18.96 -41.38
CA ASP A 53 -19.51 17.52 -41.37
C ASP A 53 -20.99 17.24 -40.99
N GLY A 54 -21.90 18.11 -41.45
CA GLY A 54 -23.34 17.98 -41.22
C GLY A 54 -23.98 16.76 -41.90
N GLU A 55 -23.34 16.20 -42.93
CA GLU A 55 -23.86 15.04 -43.67
C GLU A 55 -23.44 13.69 -43.09
N TYR A 56 -22.28 13.58 -42.44
CA TYR A 56 -21.81 12.29 -41.86
C TYR A 56 -22.64 11.84 -40.64
N ASN A 57 -23.25 12.80 -39.92
CA ASN A 57 -24.00 12.53 -38.69
C ASN A 57 -25.45 12.08 -38.91
N ARG A 58 -25.97 12.02 -40.15
CA ARG A 58 -27.37 11.63 -40.42
C ARG A 58 -27.60 10.12 -40.52
N GLU A 59 -26.54 9.32 -40.66
CA GLU A 59 -26.64 7.87 -40.87
C GLU A 59 -26.05 7.02 -39.74
N ALA A 60 -25.61 7.63 -38.63
CA ALA A 60 -25.12 6.89 -37.48
C ALA A 60 -26.29 6.21 -36.72
N PRO A 61 -26.28 4.88 -36.50
CA PRO A 61 -27.36 4.19 -35.82
C PRO A 61 -27.56 4.72 -34.38
N LEU A 62 -28.82 4.82 -33.98
CA LEU A 62 -29.32 5.41 -32.72
C LEU A 62 -28.82 4.75 -31.41
N THR A 63 -27.84 3.83 -31.43
CA THR A 63 -27.57 2.93 -30.29
C THR A 63 -26.14 2.94 -29.74
N LEU A 64 -25.25 3.86 -30.15
CA LEU A 64 -23.93 3.99 -29.54
C LEU A 64 -23.89 5.20 -28.59
N GLN A 65 -23.90 4.93 -27.30
CA GLN A 65 -23.82 5.95 -26.24
C GLN A 65 -22.54 5.73 -25.41
N SER A 66 -21.85 6.82 -25.05
CA SER A 66 -20.62 6.77 -24.26
C SER A 66 -20.72 7.69 -23.04
N LEU A 67 -20.37 7.18 -21.86
CA LEU A 67 -20.21 7.99 -20.65
C LEU A 67 -18.73 8.20 -20.35
N VAL A 68 -18.29 9.46 -20.35
CA VAL A 68 -16.87 9.82 -20.16
C VAL A 68 -16.68 10.58 -18.85
N LEU A 69 -15.76 10.10 -18.02
CA LEU A 69 -15.27 10.82 -16.84
C LEU A 69 -13.91 11.46 -17.16
N VAL A 70 -13.87 12.79 -17.17
CA VAL A 70 -12.63 13.55 -17.40
C VAL A 70 -12.06 14.00 -16.06
N SER A 71 -10.79 13.66 -15.80
CA SER A 71 -10.10 14.03 -14.56
C SER A 71 -8.63 14.36 -14.81
N ARG A 72 -8.10 15.32 -14.05
CA ARG A 72 -6.65 15.63 -14.00
C ARG A 72 -5.88 14.66 -13.11
N LEU A 73 -6.56 13.81 -12.35
CA LEU A 73 -5.96 12.87 -11.39
C LEU A 73 -5.77 11.50 -12.06
N PRO A 74 -4.63 10.81 -11.89
CA PRO A 74 -4.36 9.54 -12.56
C PRO A 74 -4.95 8.32 -11.80
N TYR A 75 -6.19 8.40 -11.31
CA TYR A 75 -6.84 7.32 -10.56
C TYR A 75 -7.69 6.41 -11.47
N VAL A 76 -7.06 5.82 -12.49
CA VAL A 76 -7.73 5.06 -13.56
C VAL A 76 -8.66 3.97 -13.00
N ASN A 77 -8.17 3.12 -12.09
CA ASN A 77 -8.97 2.02 -11.52
C ASN A 77 -10.17 2.50 -10.69
N LEU A 78 -10.04 3.65 -10.03
CA LEU A 78 -11.15 4.25 -9.28
C LEU A 78 -12.23 4.75 -10.25
N PHE A 79 -11.82 5.47 -11.30
CA PHE A 79 -12.74 6.02 -12.28
C PHE A 79 -13.41 4.94 -13.13
N GLN A 80 -12.69 3.87 -13.47
CA GLN A 80 -13.28 2.68 -14.12
C GLN A 80 -14.34 2.03 -13.22
N SER A 81 -14.01 1.76 -11.96
CA SER A 81 -14.98 1.23 -10.98
C SER A 81 -16.18 2.16 -10.80
N LEU A 82 -15.98 3.48 -10.86
CA LEU A 82 -17.05 4.46 -10.74
C LEU A 82 -17.96 4.45 -11.99
N LEU A 83 -17.38 4.43 -13.18
CA LEU A 83 -18.12 4.33 -14.44
C LEU A 83 -18.91 3.03 -14.53
N GLN A 84 -18.38 1.91 -14.02
CA GLN A 84 -19.12 0.65 -13.92
C GLN A 84 -20.40 0.75 -13.09
N LEU A 85 -20.42 1.63 -12.09
CA LEU A 85 -21.60 1.85 -11.25
C LEU A 85 -22.55 2.87 -11.86
N ILE A 86 -22.02 3.95 -12.45
CA ILE A 86 -22.82 5.07 -12.93
C ILE A 86 -23.37 4.80 -14.33
N ALA A 87 -22.60 4.20 -15.24
CA ALA A 87 -22.99 4.06 -16.64
C ALA A 87 -24.31 3.28 -16.83
N PRO A 88 -24.55 2.13 -16.16
CA PRO A 88 -25.82 1.42 -16.30
C PRO A 88 -27.01 2.26 -15.82
N GLU A 89 -26.90 2.84 -14.62
CA GLU A 89 -27.93 3.71 -14.04
C GLU A 89 -28.21 4.96 -14.89
N TYR A 90 -27.17 5.53 -15.51
CA TYR A 90 -27.28 6.71 -16.37
C TYR A 90 -27.96 6.38 -17.71
N PHE A 91 -27.65 5.25 -18.33
CA PHE A 91 -28.30 4.88 -19.58
C PHE A 91 -29.77 4.44 -19.38
N ASP A 92 -30.10 3.89 -18.20
CA ASP A 92 -31.48 3.52 -17.87
C ASP A 92 -32.34 4.72 -17.43
N LYS A 93 -31.78 5.62 -16.59
CA LYS A 93 -32.56 6.67 -15.89
C LYS A 93 -32.17 8.10 -16.27
N LEU A 94 -31.13 8.28 -17.09
CA LEU A 94 -30.62 9.58 -17.58
C LEU A 94 -30.18 10.52 -16.42
N GLU A 95 -30.20 11.84 -16.66
CA GLU A 95 -29.73 12.89 -15.74
C GLU A 95 -30.22 12.81 -14.28
N PRO A 96 -31.47 12.41 -13.98
CA PRO A 96 -31.94 12.26 -12.60
C PRO A 96 -31.06 11.38 -11.72
N CYS A 97 -30.35 10.38 -12.29
CA CYS A 97 -29.45 9.53 -11.51
C CYS A 97 -28.18 10.27 -11.05
N LEU A 98 -27.73 11.28 -11.79
CA LEU A 98 -26.57 12.11 -11.45
C LEU A 98 -26.95 13.14 -10.39
N GLU A 99 -28.17 13.67 -10.45
CA GLU A 99 -28.70 14.63 -9.46
C GLU A 99 -29.09 13.95 -8.14
N ALA A 100 -29.59 12.72 -8.18
CA ALA A 100 -29.91 11.94 -6.99
C ALA A 100 -28.65 11.54 -6.19
N GLY A 101 -27.46 11.63 -6.79
CA GLY A 101 -26.20 11.27 -6.19
C GLY A 101 -25.86 9.79 -6.34
N ILE A 102 -24.59 9.45 -6.16
CA ILE A 102 -24.09 8.09 -6.35
C ILE A 102 -24.39 7.27 -5.10
N TYR A 103 -25.31 6.33 -5.22
CA TYR A 103 -25.60 5.35 -4.18
C TYR A 103 -24.74 4.12 -4.41
N THR A 104 -24.02 3.71 -3.38
CA THR A 104 -23.25 2.48 -3.40
C THR A 104 -23.93 1.46 -2.50
N SER A 105 -24.08 0.23 -2.99
CA SER A 105 -24.49 -0.91 -2.16
C SER A 105 -23.39 -1.34 -1.19
N TYR A 106 -22.23 -0.66 -1.21
CA TYR A 106 -21.12 -0.93 -0.32
C TYR A 106 -21.53 -0.77 1.14
N LYS A 107 -21.34 -1.84 1.90
CA LYS A 107 -21.58 -1.85 3.34
C LYS A 107 -20.63 -0.87 4.03
N ILE A 108 -21.19 0.22 4.54
CA ILE A 108 -20.45 1.21 5.29
C ILE A 108 -20.23 0.67 6.71
N PHE A 109 -18.97 0.57 7.14
CA PHE A 109 -18.63 0.16 8.49
C PHE A 109 -18.56 1.34 9.47
N LEU A 110 -18.07 2.50 9.02
CA LEU A 110 -17.90 3.69 9.86
C LEU A 110 -18.90 4.79 9.51
N HIS A 111 -19.44 5.47 10.51
CA HIS A 111 -20.34 6.58 10.27
C HIS A 111 -19.62 7.77 9.62
N LYS A 112 -20.37 8.53 8.82
CA LYS A 112 -19.88 9.75 8.18
C LYS A 112 -19.47 10.79 9.21
N ASP A 113 -18.32 11.42 9.02
CA ASP A 113 -17.90 12.57 9.81
C ASP A 113 -18.73 13.80 9.43
N LYS A 114 -19.81 14.03 10.17
CA LYS A 114 -20.69 15.19 9.97
C LYS A 114 -19.95 16.52 10.18
N THR A 115 -18.90 16.55 10.99
CA THR A 115 -18.15 17.78 11.29
C THR A 115 -17.25 18.15 10.12
N LEU A 116 -16.52 17.18 9.57
CA LEU A 116 -15.71 17.35 8.36
C LEU A 116 -16.58 17.77 7.19
N ILE A 117 -17.70 17.07 6.95
CA ILE A 117 -18.62 17.38 5.85
C ILE A 117 -19.11 18.83 5.95
N LYS A 118 -19.58 19.27 7.14
CA LYS A 118 -19.98 20.66 7.36
C LYS A 118 -18.84 21.65 7.10
N ARG A 119 -17.61 21.32 7.50
CA ARG A 119 -16.42 22.17 7.29
C ARG A 119 -16.03 22.28 5.81
N LEU A 120 -16.20 21.21 5.05
CA LEU A 120 -15.96 21.18 3.61
C LEU A 120 -17.03 21.99 2.87
N LEU A 121 -18.32 21.76 3.18
CA LEU A 121 -19.44 22.51 2.59
C LEU A 121 -19.33 24.01 2.84
N LYS A 122 -19.03 24.42 4.08
CA LYS A 122 -18.73 25.84 4.40
C LYS A 122 -17.53 26.38 3.63
N GLY A 123 -16.53 25.54 3.36
CA GLY A 123 -15.38 25.91 2.53
C GLY A 123 -15.76 26.20 1.08
N ILE A 124 -16.65 25.37 0.51
CA ILE A 124 -17.17 25.56 -0.86
C ILE A 124 -17.98 26.86 -0.92
N GLN A 125 -18.89 27.07 0.03
CA GLN A 125 -19.70 28.30 0.12
C GLN A 125 -18.84 29.57 0.22
N ARG A 126 -17.69 29.48 0.89
CA ARG A 126 -16.75 30.59 1.06
C ARG A 126 -15.70 30.70 -0.07
N LYS A 127 -15.89 29.99 -1.19
CA LYS A 127 -14.95 29.93 -2.32
C LYS A 127 -13.50 29.61 -1.90
N ARG A 128 -13.34 28.72 -0.92
CA ARG A 128 -12.01 28.26 -0.47
C ARG A 128 -11.29 27.56 -1.64
N PRO A 129 -9.99 27.82 -1.85
CA PRO A 129 -9.20 27.14 -2.86
C PRO A 129 -9.26 25.61 -2.74
N SER A 130 -9.23 24.93 -3.89
CA SER A 130 -9.42 23.48 -4.00
C SER A 130 -8.30 22.69 -3.30
N GLU A 131 -7.12 23.27 -3.22
CA GLU A 131 -5.91 22.71 -2.62
C GLU A 131 -6.08 22.56 -1.12
N VAL A 132 -6.68 23.57 -0.47
CA VAL A 132 -6.95 23.56 0.97
C VAL A 132 -8.03 22.54 1.29
N GLN A 133 -9.07 22.43 0.46
CA GLN A 133 -10.11 21.41 0.63
C GLN A 133 -9.52 20.00 0.49
N SER A 134 -8.67 19.81 -0.53
CA SER A 134 -7.95 18.54 -0.77
C SER A 134 -7.01 18.20 0.38
N ALA A 135 -6.29 19.18 0.94
CA ALA A 135 -5.40 18.98 2.08
C ALA A 135 -6.17 18.57 3.34
N LEU A 136 -7.33 19.18 3.61
CA LEU A 136 -8.20 18.79 4.74
C LEU A 136 -8.69 17.34 4.59
N LEU A 137 -9.10 16.94 3.39
CA LEU A 137 -9.51 15.56 3.10
C LEU A 137 -8.36 14.57 3.28
N ARG A 138 -7.18 14.86 2.69
CA ARG A 138 -6.00 14.00 2.82
C ARG A 138 -5.59 13.83 4.27
N ARG A 139 -5.58 14.92 5.06
CA ARG A 139 -5.24 14.87 6.48
C ARG A 139 -6.23 14.01 7.26
N HIS A 140 -7.53 14.19 7.05
CA HIS A 140 -8.54 13.38 7.70
C HIS A 140 -8.42 11.89 7.37
N LEU A 141 -8.22 11.55 6.09
CA LEU A 141 -8.05 10.15 5.66
C LEU A 141 -6.76 9.54 6.23
N LEU A 142 -5.67 10.32 6.32
CA LEU A 142 -4.43 9.88 6.93
C LEU A 142 -4.62 9.60 8.42
N GLU A 143 -5.20 10.53 9.17
CA GLU A 143 -5.52 10.38 10.60
C GLU A 143 -6.40 9.14 10.82
N LEU A 144 -7.44 8.96 10.00
CA LEU A 144 -8.32 7.80 10.08
C LEU A 144 -7.59 6.48 9.80
N THR A 145 -6.71 6.47 8.81
CA THR A 145 -5.89 5.30 8.47
C THR A 145 -4.92 4.98 9.60
N GLN A 146 -4.28 5.98 10.21
CA GLN A 146 -3.41 5.80 11.37
C GLN A 146 -4.17 5.24 12.55
N SER A 147 -5.32 5.81 12.91
CA SER A 147 -6.18 5.27 13.97
C SER A 147 -6.59 3.82 13.75
N PHE A 148 -6.81 3.43 12.49
CA PHE A 148 -7.11 2.04 12.13
C PHE A 148 -5.87 1.13 12.21
N ILE A 149 -4.69 1.61 11.83
CA ILE A 149 -3.47 0.78 11.76
C ILE A 149 -2.77 0.65 13.11
N ILE A 150 -2.78 1.68 13.97
CA ILE A 150 -2.05 1.70 15.27
C ILE A 150 -2.33 0.46 16.14
N PRO A 151 -3.59 0.04 16.39
CA PRO A 151 -3.86 -1.16 17.20
C PRO A 151 -3.23 -2.43 16.59
N LEU A 152 -3.24 -2.52 15.26
CA LEU A 152 -2.70 -3.65 14.53
C LEU A 152 -1.17 -3.68 14.62
N GLU A 153 -0.52 -2.52 14.53
CA GLU A 153 0.93 -2.38 14.73
C GLU A 153 1.35 -2.75 16.16
N HIS A 154 0.61 -2.28 17.16
CA HIS A 154 0.87 -2.64 18.56
C HIS A 154 0.72 -4.13 18.80
N TYR A 155 -0.32 -4.75 18.26
CA TYR A 155 -0.49 -6.20 18.36
C TYR A 155 0.63 -6.95 17.65
N ILE A 156 1.00 -6.57 16.43
CA ILE A 156 2.14 -7.17 15.71
C ILE A 156 3.44 -7.03 16.51
N ALA A 157 3.70 -5.85 17.07
CA ALA A 157 4.89 -5.65 17.91
C ALA A 157 4.89 -6.58 19.14
N SER A 158 3.72 -6.89 19.71
CA SER A 158 3.60 -7.83 20.83
C SER A 158 3.89 -9.30 20.46
N LEU A 159 3.91 -9.64 19.17
CA LEU A 159 4.29 -10.97 18.68
C LEU A 159 5.82 -11.17 18.65
N MET A 160 6.58 -10.08 18.79
CA MET A 160 8.04 -10.16 18.89
C MET A 160 8.45 -10.94 20.15
N PRO A 161 9.46 -11.81 20.05
CA PRO A 161 10.05 -12.43 21.23
C PRO A 161 10.74 -11.37 22.10
N LEU A 162 10.77 -11.62 23.40
CA LEU A 162 11.46 -10.74 24.35
C LEU A 162 12.98 -10.77 24.07
N GLN A 163 13.64 -9.62 24.16
CA GLN A 163 15.09 -9.51 23.92
C GLN A 163 15.89 -10.48 24.80
N ARG A 164 15.51 -10.64 26.08
CA ARG A 164 16.15 -11.58 27.01
C ARG A 164 16.10 -13.06 26.59
N ALA A 165 15.19 -13.43 25.68
CA ALA A 165 15.08 -14.79 25.16
C ALA A 165 16.00 -15.03 23.95
N ILE A 166 16.57 -13.97 23.38
CA ILE A 166 17.52 -14.04 22.28
C ILE A 166 18.88 -14.42 22.88
N THR A 167 19.32 -15.64 22.59
CA THR A 167 20.63 -16.13 23.07
C THR A 167 21.63 -16.19 21.91
N PRO A 168 22.92 -15.91 22.16
CA PRO A 168 23.96 -15.87 21.12
C PRO A 168 24.14 -17.20 20.36
N TRP A 169 24.13 -18.30 21.11
CA TRP A 169 24.58 -19.61 20.63
C TRP A 169 23.44 -20.58 20.30
N LYS A 170 22.19 -20.10 20.28
CA LYS A 170 21.02 -20.89 19.88
C LYS A 170 20.30 -20.18 18.74
N ASN A 171 19.41 -20.89 18.06
CA ASN A 171 18.57 -20.29 17.03
C ASN A 171 17.71 -19.16 17.62
N PRO A 172 17.51 -18.05 16.88
CA PRO A 172 16.61 -17.00 17.31
C PRO A 172 15.21 -17.55 17.63
N PRO A 173 14.58 -17.08 18.71
CA PRO A 173 13.21 -17.48 19.04
C PRO A 173 12.26 -17.09 17.90
N GLN A 174 11.28 -17.95 17.60
CA GLN A 174 10.33 -17.67 16.51
C GLN A 174 9.37 -16.54 16.87
N ILE A 175 9.04 -15.71 15.87
CA ILE A 175 7.97 -14.71 15.97
C ILE A 175 6.65 -15.45 16.13
N ARG A 176 5.81 -15.02 17.07
CA ARG A 176 4.51 -15.66 17.31
C ARG A 176 3.60 -15.46 16.09
N PRO A 177 2.81 -16.47 15.70
CA PRO A 177 1.89 -16.33 14.59
C PRO A 177 0.79 -15.33 14.91
N PHE A 178 0.35 -14.59 13.90
CA PHE A 178 -0.77 -13.66 14.03
C PHE A 178 -2.08 -14.44 14.17
N ARG A 179 -2.86 -14.15 15.23
CA ARG A 179 -4.17 -14.76 15.46
C ARG A 179 -5.25 -13.69 15.47
N GLN A 180 -6.19 -13.80 14.53
CA GLN A 180 -7.28 -12.82 14.37
C GLN A 180 -8.11 -12.69 15.65
N GLU A 181 -8.44 -13.80 16.31
CA GLU A 181 -9.26 -13.79 17.53
C GLU A 181 -8.59 -13.07 18.69
N ASP A 182 -7.29 -13.30 18.88
CA ASP A 182 -6.52 -12.65 19.95
C ASP A 182 -6.41 -11.15 19.67
N PHE A 183 -6.14 -10.76 18.42
CA PHE A 183 -6.20 -9.36 18.02
C PHE A 183 -7.56 -8.72 18.31
N MET A 184 -8.67 -9.39 17.96
CA MET A 184 -10.00 -8.84 18.20
C MET A 184 -10.28 -8.58 19.69
N LYS A 185 -9.78 -9.42 20.60
CA LYS A 185 -9.89 -9.19 22.06
C LYS A 185 -9.11 -7.95 22.50
N THR A 186 -7.97 -7.64 21.87
CA THR A 186 -7.19 -6.43 22.20
C THR A 186 -7.95 -5.14 21.87
N LEU A 187 -8.86 -5.17 20.90
CA LEU A 187 -9.62 -3.98 20.48
C LEU A 187 -10.60 -3.48 21.52
N GLU A 188 -11.01 -4.32 22.49
CA GLU A 188 -11.86 -3.90 23.61
C GLU A 188 -11.17 -2.82 24.47
N HIS A 189 -9.86 -2.96 24.65
CA HIS A 189 -9.06 -2.12 25.55
C HIS A 189 -8.12 -1.16 24.81
N ALA A 190 -7.70 -1.50 23.58
CA ALA A 190 -6.70 -0.78 22.80
C ALA A 190 -7.15 -0.50 21.35
N GLY A 191 -8.45 -0.29 21.13
CA GLY A 191 -9.00 -0.11 19.78
C GLY A 191 -8.90 1.32 19.22
N PRO A 192 -9.28 1.51 17.94
CA PRO A 192 -9.27 2.80 17.25
C PRO A 192 -10.05 3.91 17.95
N GLN A 193 -11.03 3.55 18.78
CA GLN A 193 -11.83 4.48 19.57
C GLN A 193 -11.00 5.38 20.50
N LEU A 194 -9.76 4.99 20.82
CA LEU A 194 -8.84 5.81 21.61
C LEU A 194 -8.22 6.97 20.84
N THR A 195 -8.14 6.87 19.50
CA THR A 195 -7.48 7.86 18.64
C THR A 195 -8.44 8.48 17.62
N CYS A 196 -9.61 7.88 17.41
CA CYS A 196 -10.62 8.32 16.46
C CYS A 196 -11.98 8.51 17.13
N VAL A 197 -12.63 9.64 16.85
CA VAL A 197 -13.96 9.98 17.36
C VAL A 197 -15.07 9.33 16.52
N LEU A 198 -14.74 8.74 15.37
CA LEU A 198 -15.72 8.10 14.50
C LEU A 198 -16.28 6.83 15.13
N LYS A 199 -17.61 6.77 15.15
CA LYS A 199 -18.38 5.61 15.60
C LYS A 199 -18.68 4.69 14.42
N GLY A 200 -18.87 3.41 14.69
CA GLY A 200 -19.27 2.42 13.70
C GLY A 200 -18.80 1.02 14.06
N ASP A 201 -18.97 0.09 13.13
CA ASP A 201 -18.54 -1.30 13.22
C ASP A 201 -17.05 -1.46 12.85
N TRP A 202 -16.17 -1.02 13.75
CA TRP A 202 -14.72 -1.20 13.62
C TRP A 202 -14.33 -2.67 13.50
N LEU A 203 -15.00 -3.56 14.26
CA LEU A 203 -14.75 -5.00 14.22
C LEU A 203 -15.05 -5.57 12.82
N GLY A 204 -16.19 -5.22 12.23
CA GLY A 204 -16.53 -5.60 10.87
C GLY A 204 -15.54 -5.07 9.83
N LEU A 205 -15.04 -3.85 10.01
CA LEU A 205 -14.01 -3.29 9.15
C LEU A 205 -12.70 -4.10 9.21
N TYR A 206 -12.22 -4.46 10.40
CA TYR A 206 -11.05 -5.34 10.54
C TYR A 206 -11.28 -6.72 9.92
N ARG A 207 -12.45 -7.35 10.15
CA ARG A 207 -12.78 -8.65 9.52
C ARG A 207 -12.75 -8.57 8.00
N ARG A 208 -13.22 -7.46 7.42
CA ARG A 208 -13.17 -7.25 5.97
C ARG A 208 -11.73 -6.98 5.50
N PHE A 209 -10.96 -6.21 6.26
CA PHE A 209 -9.57 -5.90 5.95
C PHE A 209 -8.70 -7.16 5.93
N PHE A 210 -8.85 -8.07 6.90
CA PHE A 210 -8.10 -9.33 6.93
C PHE A 210 -8.37 -10.27 5.75
N LYS A 211 -9.52 -10.10 5.08
CA LYS A 211 -9.85 -10.84 3.85
C LYS A 211 -9.38 -10.12 2.58
N SER A 212 -8.76 -8.96 2.70
CA SER A 212 -8.35 -8.14 1.56
C SER A 212 -6.87 -8.38 1.19
N PRO A 213 -6.49 -8.21 -0.08
CA PRO A 213 -5.08 -8.32 -0.50
C PRO A 213 -4.19 -7.24 0.15
N ASN A 214 -4.78 -6.12 0.59
CA ASN A 214 -4.07 -5.07 1.30
C ASN A 214 -3.49 -5.57 2.63
N PHE A 215 -4.24 -6.41 3.35
CA PHE A 215 -3.74 -7.00 4.60
C PHE A 215 -2.63 -8.00 4.34
N ASP A 216 -2.75 -8.85 3.30
CA ASP A 216 -1.69 -9.80 2.95
C ASP A 216 -0.37 -9.09 2.62
N GLY A 217 -0.41 -8.05 1.78
CA GLY A 217 0.77 -7.24 1.46
C GLY A 217 1.36 -6.54 2.69
N TRP A 218 0.50 -5.91 3.50
CA TRP A 218 0.92 -5.24 4.72
C TRP A 218 1.53 -6.22 5.74
N TYR A 219 0.90 -7.38 5.95
CA TYR A 219 1.35 -8.39 6.91
C TYR A 219 2.69 -9.01 6.50
N ARG A 220 2.86 -9.37 5.23
CA ARG A 220 4.14 -9.88 4.72
C ARG A 220 5.27 -8.88 4.91
N GLN A 221 5.02 -7.61 4.60
CA GLN A 221 6.00 -6.55 4.79
C GLN A 221 6.37 -6.40 6.28
N ARG A 222 5.38 -6.34 7.17
CA ARG A 222 5.65 -6.25 8.62
C ARG A 222 6.32 -7.47 9.20
N HIS A 223 5.96 -8.66 8.74
CA HIS A 223 6.62 -9.88 9.15
C HIS A 223 8.08 -9.89 8.71
N LYS A 224 8.38 -9.47 7.47
CA LYS A 224 9.75 -9.32 6.98
C LYS A 224 10.57 -8.36 7.85
N GLU A 225 10.02 -7.18 8.15
CA GLU A 225 10.68 -6.18 9.02
C GLU A 225 10.96 -6.75 10.42
N MET A 226 10.01 -7.47 11.02
CA MET A 226 10.20 -8.13 12.31
C MET A 226 11.28 -9.22 12.25
N THR A 227 11.30 -10.04 11.20
CA THR A 227 12.34 -11.06 11.00
C THR A 227 13.72 -10.43 10.90
N GLN A 228 13.86 -9.37 10.09
CA GLN A 228 15.11 -8.63 9.95
C GLN A 228 15.55 -8.00 11.28
N LYS A 229 14.62 -7.44 12.05
CA LYS A 229 14.90 -6.89 13.39
C LYS A 229 15.36 -7.97 14.37
N LEU A 230 14.75 -9.15 14.33
CA LEU A 230 15.14 -10.27 15.17
C LEU A 230 16.53 -10.79 14.81
N GLU A 231 16.84 -10.92 13.52
CA GLU A 231 18.17 -11.29 13.04
C GLU A 231 19.23 -10.27 13.46
N ALA A 232 18.93 -8.98 13.37
CA ALA A 232 19.78 -7.90 13.84
C ALA A 232 20.10 -8.01 15.35
N LEU A 233 19.06 -8.15 16.19
CA LEU A 233 19.22 -8.30 17.63
C LEU A 233 20.01 -9.56 18.02
N HIS A 234 19.84 -10.65 17.27
CA HIS A 234 20.59 -11.86 17.50
C HIS A 234 22.07 -11.71 17.12
N LEU A 235 22.36 -10.98 16.04
CA LEU A 235 23.73 -10.68 15.66
C LEU A 235 24.42 -9.79 16.70
N GLU A 236 23.72 -8.80 17.24
CA GLU A 236 24.19 -7.98 18.36
C GLU A 236 24.49 -8.84 19.59
N ALA A 237 23.60 -9.77 19.96
CA ALA A 237 23.81 -10.69 21.07
C ALA A 237 25.05 -11.59 20.87
N ILE A 238 25.29 -12.10 19.66
CA ILE A 238 26.52 -12.83 19.31
C ILE A 238 27.74 -11.94 19.52
N CYS A 239 27.63 -10.69 19.08
CA CYS A 239 28.73 -9.77 19.09
C CYS A 239 29.12 -9.28 20.51
N GLU A 240 28.21 -9.38 21.48
CA GLU A 240 28.46 -9.09 22.89
C GLU A 240 28.91 -10.32 23.69
N ALA A 241 28.74 -11.51 23.13
CA ALA A 241 29.04 -12.75 23.82
C ALA A 241 30.55 -13.07 23.83
N ASN A 242 31.02 -13.67 24.92
CA ASN A 242 32.40 -14.10 25.04
C ASN A 242 32.63 -15.43 24.30
N ILE A 243 33.11 -15.33 23.06
CA ILE A 243 33.34 -16.49 22.20
C ILE A 243 34.47 -17.40 22.71
N VAL A 244 35.53 -16.82 23.28
CA VAL A 244 36.68 -17.58 23.81
C VAL A 244 36.25 -18.47 24.97
N ALA A 245 35.35 -17.98 25.82
CA ALA A 245 34.78 -18.80 26.89
C ALA A 245 33.90 -19.92 26.34
N TRP A 246 33.13 -19.67 25.28
CA TRP A 246 32.25 -20.68 24.66
C TRP A 246 33.04 -21.80 23.98
N MET A 247 34.17 -21.48 23.34
CA MET A 247 34.98 -22.45 22.59
C MET A 247 35.68 -23.50 23.47
N LYS A 248 35.95 -23.21 24.75
CA LYS A 248 36.69 -24.12 25.64
C LYS A 248 36.01 -25.48 25.86
N ASP A 249 34.68 -25.51 25.82
CA ASP A 249 33.87 -26.69 26.09
C ASP A 249 33.27 -27.30 24.81
N LYS A 250 33.82 -26.96 23.63
CA LYS A 250 33.25 -27.27 22.33
C LYS A 250 34.21 -28.05 21.44
N SER A 251 33.64 -28.95 20.65
CA SER A 251 34.39 -29.73 19.66
C SER A 251 34.76 -28.87 18.45
N GLU A 252 35.84 -29.24 17.75
CA GLU A 252 36.28 -28.56 16.53
C GLU A 252 35.18 -28.48 15.47
N VAL A 253 34.37 -29.54 15.33
CA VAL A 253 33.23 -29.57 14.41
C VAL A 253 32.17 -28.52 14.76
N GLU A 254 31.86 -28.34 16.05
CA GLU A 254 30.92 -27.29 16.49
C GLU A 254 31.48 -25.88 16.25
N ILE A 255 32.79 -25.71 16.39
CA ILE A 255 33.47 -24.44 16.14
C ILE A 255 33.45 -24.12 14.63
N VAL A 256 33.74 -25.10 13.78
CA VAL A 256 33.66 -24.98 12.31
C VAL A 256 32.22 -24.66 11.86
N ASP A 257 31.21 -25.37 12.39
CA ASP A 257 29.80 -25.10 12.11
C ASP A 257 29.39 -23.68 12.53
N LEU A 258 29.90 -23.18 13.66
CA LEU A 258 29.69 -21.81 14.08
C LEU A 258 30.29 -20.81 13.08
N VAL A 259 31.52 -21.03 12.60
CA VAL A 259 32.16 -20.17 11.59
C VAL A 259 31.31 -20.09 10.32
N LEU A 260 30.85 -21.24 9.81
CA LEU A 260 30.00 -21.30 8.62
C LEU A 260 28.68 -20.53 8.83
N LYS A 261 28.01 -20.74 9.97
CA LYS A 261 26.77 -20.03 10.33
C LYS A 261 26.98 -18.52 10.49
N LEU A 262 28.10 -18.08 11.04
CA LEU A 262 28.42 -16.67 11.19
C LEU A 262 28.73 -16.00 9.85
N ARG A 263 29.48 -16.67 8.97
CA ARG A 263 29.72 -16.18 7.60
C ARG A 263 28.42 -16.05 6.82
N GLU A 264 27.57 -17.08 6.85
CA GLU A 264 26.27 -17.02 6.18
C GLU A 264 25.41 -15.88 6.73
N LYS A 265 25.35 -15.70 8.05
CA LYS A 265 24.64 -14.57 8.67
C LYS A 265 25.22 -13.21 8.28
N LEU A 266 26.55 -13.07 8.18
CA LEU A 266 27.19 -11.84 7.76
C LEU A 266 26.85 -11.48 6.30
N ILE A 267 26.89 -12.47 5.41
CA ILE A 267 26.50 -12.30 3.99
C ILE A 267 25.03 -11.90 3.90
N ARG A 268 24.14 -12.65 4.59
CA ARG A 268 22.72 -12.32 4.64
C ARG A 268 22.47 -10.92 5.21
N ALA A 269 23.22 -10.51 6.24
CA ALA A 269 23.10 -9.18 6.83
C ALA A 269 23.43 -8.06 5.84
N ARG A 270 24.51 -8.24 5.07
CA ARG A 270 24.93 -7.30 4.02
C ARG A 270 23.97 -7.29 2.84
N CYS A 271 23.55 -8.45 2.34
CA CYS A 271 22.64 -8.55 1.19
C CYS A 271 21.25 -8.00 1.52
N HIS A 272 20.69 -8.33 2.69
CA HIS A 272 19.35 -7.90 3.10
C HIS A 272 19.31 -6.51 3.73
N HIS A 273 20.45 -5.80 3.80
CA HIS A 273 20.59 -4.49 4.44
C HIS A 273 19.93 -4.48 5.84
N LEU A 274 20.32 -5.44 6.69
CA LEU A 274 19.77 -5.51 8.04
C LEU A 274 20.06 -4.20 8.80
N PRO A 275 19.16 -3.76 9.68
CA PRO A 275 19.30 -2.52 10.45
C PRO A 275 20.29 -2.69 11.61
N VAL A 276 21.54 -3.05 11.28
CA VAL A 276 22.64 -3.29 12.22
C VAL A 276 23.70 -2.21 12.03
N LYS A 277 24.37 -1.80 13.11
CA LYS A 277 25.52 -0.88 13.02
C LYS A 277 26.67 -1.53 12.24
N GLU A 278 27.34 -0.77 11.38
CA GLU A 278 28.48 -1.26 10.61
C GLU A 278 29.61 -1.79 11.52
N GLU A 279 29.81 -1.16 12.68
CA GLU A 279 30.75 -1.61 13.72
C GLU A 279 30.48 -3.05 14.18
N THR A 280 29.20 -3.44 14.33
CA THR A 280 28.82 -4.80 14.72
C THR A 280 29.16 -5.79 13.61
N LEU A 281 28.97 -5.42 12.34
CA LEU A 281 29.33 -6.28 11.21
C LEU A 281 30.83 -6.49 11.12
N GLN A 282 31.62 -5.43 11.31
CA GLN A 282 33.08 -5.50 11.34
C GLN A 282 33.57 -6.36 12.51
N ARG A 283 32.98 -6.19 13.70
CA ARG A 283 33.33 -6.95 14.90
C ARG A 283 32.98 -8.44 14.77
N VAL A 284 31.86 -8.79 14.13
CA VAL A 284 31.55 -10.18 13.78
C VAL A 284 32.54 -10.74 12.77
N GLY A 285 32.97 -9.95 11.77
CA GLY A 285 34.03 -10.33 10.85
C GLY A 285 35.35 -10.64 11.57
N LEU A 286 35.77 -9.76 12.47
CA LEU A 286 36.96 -9.98 13.30
C LEU A 286 36.82 -11.21 14.22
N TYR A 287 35.62 -11.45 14.74
CA TYR A 287 35.35 -12.66 15.52
C TYR A 287 35.54 -13.92 14.68
N ILE A 288 35.06 -13.94 13.43
CA ILE A 288 35.26 -15.08 12.53
C ILE A 288 36.75 -15.36 12.34
N GLU A 289 37.56 -14.34 12.05
CA GLU A 289 39.01 -14.50 11.89
C GLU A 289 39.69 -14.99 13.18
N THR A 290 39.25 -14.49 14.34
CA THR A 290 39.79 -14.91 15.65
C THR A 290 39.49 -16.38 15.93
N ILE A 291 38.29 -16.86 15.59
CA ILE A 291 37.91 -18.27 15.74
C ILE A 291 38.78 -19.14 14.82
N ILE A 292 38.93 -18.74 13.54
CA ILE A 292 39.71 -19.48 12.56
C ILE A 292 41.17 -19.61 13.04
N GLY A 293 41.78 -18.51 13.49
CA GLY A 293 43.17 -18.54 14.01
C GLY A 293 43.40 -19.41 15.24
N SER A 294 42.34 -19.85 15.93
CA SER A 294 42.44 -20.77 17.08
C SER A 294 42.24 -22.25 16.72
N LEU A 295 41.84 -22.56 15.48
CA LEU A 295 41.72 -23.93 14.97
C LEU A 295 43.07 -24.47 14.49
N PRO A 296 43.26 -25.80 14.37
CA PRO A 296 44.47 -26.39 13.78
C PRO A 296 44.68 -26.01 12.30
N GLU A 297 45.92 -26.04 11.81
CA GLU A 297 46.32 -25.53 10.48
C GLU A 297 45.59 -26.21 9.30
N ASP A 298 45.28 -27.50 9.42
CA ASP A 298 44.52 -28.25 8.42
C ASP A 298 43.09 -27.70 8.27
N LEU A 299 42.41 -27.38 9.36
CA LEU A 299 41.08 -26.76 9.32
C LEU A 299 41.10 -25.29 8.90
N GLN A 300 42.16 -24.55 9.25
CA GLN A 300 42.34 -23.17 8.81
C GLN A 300 42.42 -23.05 7.29
N THR A 301 43.22 -23.90 6.64
CA THR A 301 43.37 -23.87 5.17
C THR A 301 42.03 -24.11 4.47
N VAL A 302 41.24 -25.10 4.92
CA VAL A 302 39.90 -25.39 4.38
C VAL A 302 38.94 -24.22 4.56
N LEU A 303 38.97 -23.56 5.72
CA LEU A 303 38.09 -22.43 6.01
C LEU A 303 38.51 -21.13 5.32
N HIS A 304 39.78 -20.91 4.98
CA HIS A 304 40.18 -19.73 4.20
C HIS A 304 39.88 -19.86 2.71
N HIS A 305 39.67 -21.08 2.20
CA HIS A 305 39.31 -21.34 0.80
C HIS A 305 37.80 -21.21 0.52
N HIS A 306 36.96 -21.05 1.56
CA HIS A 306 35.48 -20.98 1.49
C HIS A 306 34.92 -19.63 1.92
#